data_AF-A0A958Q411-F1
#
_entry.id   AF-A0A958Q411-F1
#
_cell.length_a   1.000
_cell.length_b   1.000
_cell.length_c   1.000
_cell.angle_alpha   90.00
_cell.angle_beta   90.00
_cell.angle_gamma   90.00
#
_symmetry.space_group_name_H-M   'P 1'
#
loop_
_entity.id
_entity.type
_entity.pdbx_description
1 polymer ?
#
loop_
_entity_poly.entity_id
_entity_poly.type
_entity_poly.pdbx_seq_one_letter_code
_entity_poly.pdbx_strand_id
1 'polypeptide(L)'
;MFSQQQNGVLWTPTSRRLEESKISNFISKLNLKDVVDFSSLYHWSVEHPEQFWRTAWEECRILGDFDLTTDTVFKTGLDFRSSRWFPKARLNFAENMLWRRGAEQAITFYGEEQTVRKVSW
;
A
#
# COMPACT_ATOMS: atom_id res chain seq x y z
N MET A 1 30.58 -0.12 -33.99
CA MET A 1 30.59 0.57 -32.68
C MET A 1 29.14 0.92 -32.34
N PHE A 2 28.51 0.16 -31.45
CA PHE A 2 27.19 0.51 -30.92
C PHE A 2 27.39 1.62 -29.88
N SER A 3 26.85 2.81 -30.17
CA SER A 3 26.85 3.93 -29.23
C SER A 3 26.06 3.52 -27.98
N GLN A 4 26.67 3.60 -26.81
CA GLN A 4 25.95 3.44 -25.54
C GLN A 4 24.95 4.59 -25.41
N GLN A 5 23.66 4.28 -25.52
CA GLN A 5 22.60 5.24 -25.29
C GLN A 5 22.53 5.54 -23.79
N GLN A 6 22.88 6.77 -23.38
CA GLN A 6 22.65 7.22 -22.02
C GLN A 6 21.13 7.34 -21.78
N ASN A 7 20.56 6.42 -21.01
CA ASN A 7 19.20 6.53 -20.51
C ASN A 7 19.17 7.59 -19.39
N GLY A 8 19.07 8.86 -19.77
CA GLY A 8 18.88 9.95 -18.82
C GLY A 8 17.53 9.88 -18.11
N VAL A 9 17.46 10.39 -16.88
CA VAL A 9 16.19 10.53 -16.15
C VAL A 9 15.24 11.42 -16.95
N LEU A 10 14.13 10.84 -17.42
CA LEU A 10 13.16 11.54 -18.26
C LEU A 10 12.27 12.51 -17.48
N TRP A 11 12.08 12.24 -16.18
CA TRP A 11 11.21 13.03 -15.33
C TRP A 11 11.57 12.81 -13.85
N THR A 12 11.46 13.87 -13.06
CA THR A 12 11.61 13.84 -11.60
C THR A 12 10.43 14.57 -10.96
N PRO A 13 9.86 14.06 -9.85
CA PRO A 13 8.82 14.77 -9.12
C PRO A 13 9.33 16.10 -8.55
N THR A 14 8.42 17.04 -8.37
CA THR A 14 8.70 18.26 -7.59
C THR A 14 8.81 17.91 -6.10
N SER A 15 9.52 18.71 -5.31
CA SER A 15 9.66 18.52 -3.86
C SER A 15 8.30 18.43 -3.16
N ARG A 16 7.34 19.27 -3.56
CA ARG A 16 5.96 19.21 -3.08
C ARG A 16 5.31 17.84 -3.30
N ARG A 17 5.46 17.23 -4.49
CA ARG A 17 4.90 15.90 -4.78
C ARG A 17 5.57 14.81 -3.96
N LEU A 18 6.85 14.96 -3.64
CA LEU A 18 7.55 14.05 -2.73
C LEU A 18 7.00 14.19 -1.31
N GLU A 19 6.96 15.40 -0.77
CA GLU A 19 6.52 15.70 0.59
C GLU A 19 5.05 15.31 0.85
N GLU A 20 4.14 15.62 -0.09
CA GLU A 20 2.71 15.32 0.05
C GLU A 20 2.35 13.85 -0.29
N SER A 21 3.33 13.03 -0.69
CA SER A 21 3.06 11.65 -1.08
C SER A 21 2.66 10.77 0.11
N LYS A 22 1.83 9.76 -0.16
CA LYS A 22 1.46 8.76 0.87
C LYS A 22 2.67 8.00 1.41
N ILE A 23 3.68 7.77 0.57
CA ILE A 23 4.92 7.10 0.98
C ILE A 23 5.72 7.97 1.96
N SER A 24 5.87 9.27 1.70
CA SER A 24 6.56 10.17 2.63
C SER A 24 5.85 10.26 3.97
N ASN A 25 4.51 10.31 3.96
CA ASN A 25 3.72 10.23 5.19
C ASN A 25 3.92 8.89 5.92
N PHE A 26 3.94 7.77 5.20
CA PHE A 26 4.21 6.45 5.75
C PHE A 26 5.59 6.37 6.41
N ILE A 27 6.64 6.85 5.72
CA ILE A 27 8.02 6.94 6.23
C ILE A 27 8.07 7.77 7.51
N SER A 28 7.41 8.94 7.49
CA SER A 28 7.35 9.83 8.66
C SER A 28 6.65 9.17 9.84
N LYS A 29 5.59 8.39 9.58
CA LYS A 29 4.85 7.64 10.61
C LYS A 29 5.65 6.49 11.22
N LEU A 30 6.48 5.81 10.43
CA LEU A 30 7.39 4.77 10.95
C LEU A 30 8.35 5.35 12.00
N ASN A 31 8.78 6.61 11.83
CA ASN A 31 9.66 7.33 12.74
C ASN A 31 10.97 6.56 13.04
N LEU A 32 11.52 5.90 12.02
CA LEU A 32 12.77 5.15 12.09
C LEU A 32 13.90 6.02 11.54
N LYS A 33 15.01 6.11 12.28
CA LYS A 33 16.14 6.98 11.91
C LYS A 33 16.76 6.62 10.56
N ASP A 34 16.78 5.33 10.22
CA ASP A 34 17.45 4.81 9.02
C ASP A 34 16.51 4.70 7.82
N VAL A 35 15.22 5.03 7.98
CA VAL A 35 14.22 5.00 6.90
C VAL A 35 13.84 6.45 6.57
N VAL A 36 14.47 7.00 5.53
CA VAL A 36 14.37 8.43 5.17
C VAL A 36 13.84 8.66 3.75
N ASP A 37 13.86 7.63 2.92
CA ASP A 37 13.43 7.67 1.52
C ASP A 37 12.83 6.32 1.09
N PHE A 38 12.38 6.24 -0.16
CA PHE A 38 11.80 5.00 -0.67
C PHE A 38 12.79 3.83 -0.70
N SER A 39 14.07 4.09 -0.97
CA SER A 39 15.09 3.03 -1.08
C SER A 39 15.35 2.37 0.27
N SER A 40 15.55 3.18 1.30
CA SER A 40 15.70 2.75 2.69
C SER A 40 14.42 2.10 3.22
N LEU A 41 13.23 2.63 2.89
CA LEU A 41 11.95 2.00 3.22
C LEU A 41 11.83 0.60 2.60
N TYR A 42 12.17 0.47 1.32
CA TYR A 42 12.10 -0.80 0.61
C TYR A 42 13.01 -1.83 1.27
N HIS A 43 14.27 -1.47 1.54
CA HIS A 43 15.24 -2.35 2.20
C HIS A 43 14.73 -2.80 3.56
N TRP A 44 14.30 -1.84 4.39
CA TRP A 44 13.73 -2.12 5.71
C TRP A 44 12.48 -3.02 5.64
N SER A 45 11.59 -2.82 4.65
CA SER A 45 10.36 -3.63 4.51
C SER A 45 10.64 -5.11 4.23
N VAL A 46 11.77 -5.40 3.57
CA VAL A 46 12.20 -6.77 3.26
C VAL A 46 12.89 -7.42 4.46
N GLU A 47 13.66 -6.65 5.24
CA GLU A 47 14.34 -7.14 6.45
C GLU A 47 13.38 -7.30 7.63
N HIS A 48 12.35 -6.45 7.71
CA HIS A 48 11.36 -6.42 8.81
C HIS A 48 9.91 -6.57 8.31
N PRO A 49 9.58 -7.67 7.61
CA PRO A 49 8.28 -7.86 6.97
C PRO A 49 7.11 -7.78 7.94
N GLU A 50 7.22 -8.37 9.14
CA GLU A 50 6.14 -8.33 10.12
C GLU A 50 5.83 -6.91 10.60
N GLN A 51 6.86 -6.12 10.91
CA GLN A 51 6.68 -4.73 11.36
C GLN A 51 6.10 -3.88 10.23
N PHE A 52 6.62 -4.03 9.02
CA PHE A 52 6.10 -3.33 7.84
C PHE A 52 4.62 -3.61 7.63
N TRP A 53 4.21 -4.88 7.63
CA TRP A 53 2.83 -5.26 7.35
C TRP A 53 1.85 -4.95 8.49
N ARG A 54 2.30 -4.88 9.76
CA ARG A 54 1.49 -4.30 10.86
C ARG A 54 1.21 -2.83 10.60
N THR A 55 2.26 -2.04 10.34
CA THR A 55 2.12 -0.61 10.10
C THR A 55 1.29 -0.34 8.84
N ALA A 56 1.46 -1.15 7.79
CA ALA A 56 0.66 -1.06 6.56
C ALA A 56 -0.82 -1.35 6.84
N TRP A 57 -1.15 -2.37 7.63
CA TRP A 57 -2.53 -2.66 8.02
C TRP A 57 -3.19 -1.46 8.72
N GLU A 58 -2.49 -0.88 9.70
CA GLU A 58 -2.96 0.31 10.43
C GLU A 58 -3.12 1.52 9.50
N GLU A 59 -2.14 1.77 8.63
CA GLU A 59 -2.14 2.97 7.80
C GLU A 59 -3.14 2.90 6.64
N CYS A 60 -3.35 1.70 6.09
CA CYS A 60 -4.44 1.44 5.16
C CYS A 60 -5.81 1.39 5.85
N ARG A 61 -5.86 1.40 7.20
CA ARG A 61 -7.07 1.32 8.01
C ARG A 61 -7.92 0.11 7.64
N ILE A 62 -7.27 -1.05 7.47
CA ILE A 62 -7.95 -2.28 7.07
C ILE A 62 -8.94 -2.69 8.17
N LEU A 63 -10.20 -2.93 7.75
CA LEU A 63 -11.27 -3.42 8.59
C LEU A 63 -11.21 -4.94 8.66
N GLY A 64 -11.19 -5.49 9.87
CA GLY A 64 -11.21 -6.93 10.12
C GLY A 64 -10.84 -7.29 11.55
N ASP A 65 -11.06 -8.55 11.88
CA ASP A 65 -10.68 -9.14 13.15
C ASP A 65 -9.22 -9.58 13.08
N PHE A 66 -8.32 -8.79 13.67
CA PHE A 66 -6.91 -9.11 13.81
C PHE A 66 -6.29 -8.31 14.97
N ASP A 67 -5.66 -8.97 15.94
CA ASP A 67 -4.97 -8.26 17.01
C ASP A 67 -3.55 -7.88 16.57
N LEU A 68 -3.37 -6.63 16.19
CA LEU A 68 -2.08 -6.08 15.76
C LEU A 68 -0.98 -6.13 16.82
N THR A 69 -1.31 -6.35 18.09
CA THR A 69 -0.34 -6.41 19.19
C THR A 69 0.12 -7.83 19.49
N THR A 70 -0.76 -8.82 19.34
CA THR A 70 -0.47 -10.21 19.77
C THR A 70 -0.46 -11.24 18.65
N ASP A 71 -1.20 -11.01 17.56
CA ASP A 71 -1.31 -12.02 16.50
C ASP A 71 -0.12 -11.98 15.54
N THR A 72 0.32 -13.16 15.09
CA THR A 72 1.40 -13.31 14.12
C THR A 72 1.00 -12.73 12.76
N VAL A 73 1.84 -11.87 12.17
CA VAL A 73 1.61 -11.33 10.81
C VAL A 73 2.16 -12.24 9.74
N PHE A 74 3.31 -12.86 9.96
CA PHE A 74 3.93 -13.75 8.98
C PHE A 74 4.36 -15.05 9.63
N LYS A 75 3.88 -16.17 9.09
CA LYS A 75 4.29 -17.51 9.51
C LYS A 75 5.03 -18.17 8.36
N THR A 76 6.34 -18.31 8.51
CA THR A 76 7.22 -18.98 7.55
C THR A 76 6.87 -20.47 7.42
N GLY A 77 6.71 -20.94 6.18
CA GLY A 77 6.57 -22.35 5.85
C GLY A 77 7.89 -22.98 5.38
N LEU A 78 7.83 -24.24 4.94
CA LEU A 78 8.98 -24.94 4.33
C LEU A 78 9.36 -24.34 2.97
N ASP A 79 8.39 -23.77 2.28
CA ASP A 79 8.53 -23.06 1.00
C ASP A 79 7.59 -21.85 0.97
N PHE A 80 7.67 -21.06 -0.10
CA PHE A 80 6.86 -19.85 -0.22
C PHE A 80 5.34 -20.12 -0.24
N ARG A 81 4.91 -21.33 -0.67
CA ARG A 81 3.49 -21.72 -0.77
C ARG A 81 2.91 -22.11 0.58
N SER A 82 3.74 -22.64 1.46
CA SER A 82 3.36 -23.05 2.82
C SER A 82 3.47 -21.91 3.84
N SER A 83 4.13 -20.81 3.47
CA SER A 83 4.11 -19.56 4.24
C SER A 83 2.72 -18.93 4.27
N ARG A 84 2.35 -18.30 5.39
CA ARG A 84 1.05 -17.67 5.58
C ARG A 84 1.19 -16.25 6.11
N TRP A 85 0.50 -15.33 5.45
CA TRP A 85 0.28 -13.97 5.94
C TRP A 85 -1.01 -13.91 6.74
N PHE A 86 -0.98 -13.17 7.84
CA PHE A 86 -2.11 -12.92 8.74
C PHE A 86 -2.94 -14.18 9.05
N PRO A 87 -2.33 -15.28 9.53
CA PRO A 87 -2.99 -16.60 9.65
C PRO A 87 -4.24 -16.62 10.54
N LYS A 88 -4.39 -15.65 11.45
CA LYS A 88 -5.56 -15.51 12.32
C LYS A 88 -6.52 -14.39 11.91
N ALA A 89 -6.14 -13.56 10.94
CA ALA A 89 -6.98 -12.46 10.52
C ALA A 89 -8.24 -12.97 9.81
N ARG A 90 -9.36 -12.33 10.10
CA ARG A 90 -10.61 -12.49 9.35
C ARG A 90 -11.05 -11.13 8.87
N LEU A 91 -11.26 -11.00 7.56
CA LEU A 91 -11.72 -9.76 6.97
C LEU A 91 -12.68 -10.04 5.83
N ASN A 92 -13.45 -9.03 5.45
CA ASN A 92 -14.26 -9.05 4.25
C ASN A 92 -13.71 -8.03 3.25
N PHE A 93 -13.41 -8.48 2.03
CA PHE A 93 -12.87 -7.61 0.99
C PHE A 93 -13.88 -6.53 0.55
N ALA A 94 -15.14 -6.90 0.35
CA ALA A 94 -16.19 -5.97 -0.05
C ALA A 94 -16.47 -4.93 1.05
N GLU A 95 -16.42 -5.31 2.32
CA GLU A 95 -16.53 -4.38 3.45
C GLU A 95 -15.40 -3.33 3.42
N ASN A 96 -14.16 -3.75 3.18
CA ASN A 96 -13.02 -2.84 3.06
C ASN A 96 -13.15 -1.91 1.85
N MET A 97 -13.73 -2.40 0.74
CA MET A 97 -13.93 -1.59 -0.46
C MET A 97 -15.16 -0.69 -0.39
N LEU A 98 -16.18 -1.06 0.38
CA LEU A 98 -17.47 -0.35 0.51
C LEU A 98 -17.68 0.17 1.94
N TRP A 99 -16.59 0.50 2.63
CA TRP A 99 -16.61 0.95 4.03
C TRP A 99 -17.37 2.27 4.21
N ARG A 100 -17.42 3.08 3.14
CA ARG A 100 -18.11 4.36 3.09
C ARG A 100 -19.47 4.22 2.43
N ARG A 101 -20.42 5.05 2.88
CA ARG A 101 -21.73 5.26 2.25
C ARG A 101 -21.95 6.74 1.98
N GLY A 102 -22.79 7.09 1.01
CA GLY A 102 -23.30 8.46 0.84
C GLY A 102 -23.33 8.92 -0.60
N ALA A 103 -23.91 10.11 -0.83
CA ALA A 103 -24.18 10.63 -2.16
C ALA A 103 -22.94 11.02 -2.99
N GLU A 104 -21.73 10.93 -2.43
CA GLU A 104 -20.50 11.17 -3.17
C GLU A 104 -20.26 10.07 -4.20
N GLN A 105 -19.54 10.40 -5.28
CA GLN A 105 -19.29 9.48 -6.38
C GLN A 105 -18.28 8.40 -6.00
N ALA A 106 -18.65 7.13 -6.19
CA ALA A 106 -17.78 5.97 -6.03
C ALA A 106 -17.24 5.47 -7.38
N ILE A 107 -18.11 5.36 -8.39
CA ILE A 107 -17.75 4.83 -9.71
C ILE A 107 -18.24 5.79 -10.79
N THR A 108 -17.37 6.09 -11.76
CA THR A 108 -17.74 6.71 -13.04
C THR A 108 -17.59 5.69 -14.14
N PHE A 109 -18.71 5.26 -14.71
CA PHE A 109 -18.75 4.39 -15.87
C PHE A 109 -18.78 5.22 -17.15
N TYR A 110 -17.90 4.88 -18.10
CA TYR A 110 -17.85 5.44 -19.44
C TYR A 110 -18.24 4.34 -20.44
N GLY A 111 -19.36 4.54 -21.13
CA GLY A 111 -19.82 3.69 -22.22
C GLY A 111 -19.29 4.13 -23.57
N GLU A 112 -19.33 3.23 -24.56
CA GLU A 112 -18.82 3.44 -25.92
C GLU A 112 -19.52 4.60 -26.64
N GLU A 113 -20.82 4.80 -26.39
CA GLU A 113 -21.62 5.90 -26.94
C GLU A 113 -21.49 7.21 -26.15
N GLN A 114 -20.32 7.46 -25.54
CA GLN A 114 -20.06 8.61 -24.66
C GLN A 114 -21.02 8.73 -23.45
N THR A 115 -21.73 7.65 -23.12
CA THR A 115 -22.63 7.63 -21.97
C THR A 115 -21.81 7.64 -20.68
N VAL A 116 -22.07 8.61 -19.80
CA VAL A 116 -21.45 8.68 -18.48
C VAL A 116 -22.49 8.33 -17.42
N ARG A 117 -22.25 7.29 -16.64
CA ARG A 117 -23.05 6.95 -15.45
C ARG A 117 -22.22 7.09 -14.20
N LYS A 118 -22.82 7.68 -13.17
CA LYS A 118 -22.20 7.90 -11.86
C LYS A 118 -22.94 7.06 -10.83
N VAL A 119 -22.20 6.29 -10.06
CA VAL A 119 -22.73 5.49 -8.94
C VAL A 119 -22.15 6.06 -7.66
N SER A 120 -23.02 6.33 -6.68
CA SER A 120 -22.61 6.85 -5.37
C SER A 120 -22.13 5.74 -4.43
N TRP A 121 -21.54 6.13 -3.30
CA TRP A 121 -21.17 5.23 -2.20
C TRP A 121 -22.40 4.68 -1.46
#